data_AF-A0A924SUE8-F1
#
_entry.id   AF-A0A924SUE8-F1
#
_cell.length_a   1.000
_cell.length_b   1.000
_cell.length_c   1.000
_cell.angle_alpha   90.00
_cell.angle_beta   90.00
_cell.angle_gamma   90.00
#
_symmetry.space_group_name_H-M   'P 1'
#
loop_
_entity.id
_entity.type
_entity.pdbx_description
1 polymer ?
#
loop_
_entity_poly.entity_id
_entity_poly.type
_entity_poly.pdbx_seq_one_letter_code
_entity_poly.pdbx_strand_id
1 'polypeptide(L)' 'TGTQQKIIYKPLPTDDPKQRQPDITKAKQLLGWQPTVNRADGLKITYEYFKSLPQEELYKLPKEFAKPLKN' A
#
# COMPACT_ATOMS: atom_id res chain seq x y z
N THR A 1 16.70 2.76 9.36
CA THR A 1 16.10 1.48 8.90
C THR A 1 17.19 0.43 8.90
N GLY A 2 17.27 -0.43 9.91
CA GLY A 2 18.38 -1.39 10.08
C GLY A 2 18.36 -2.60 9.13
N THR A 3 17.90 -2.41 7.88
CA THR A 3 17.75 -3.48 6.88
C THR A 3 18.94 -3.48 5.92
N GLN A 4 19.40 -4.68 5.55
CA GLN A 4 20.48 -4.89 4.57
C GLN A 4 19.96 -4.94 3.12
N GLN A 5 18.64 -4.80 2.92
CA GLN A 5 18.03 -4.93 1.60
C GLN A 5 18.32 -3.72 0.73
N LYS A 6 18.66 -3.97 -0.54
CA LYS A 6 19.00 -2.94 -1.51
C LYS A 6 17.75 -2.41 -2.21
N ILE A 7 17.71 -1.09 -2.43
CA ILE A 7 16.71 -0.45 -3.29
C ILE A 7 17.14 -0.69 -4.75
N ILE A 8 16.23 -1.22 -5.57
CA ILE A 8 16.45 -1.45 -7.01
C ILE A 8 15.46 -0.58 -7.77
N TYR A 9 15.97 0.27 -8.66
CA TYR A 9 15.16 1.11 -9.53
C TYR A 9 14.85 0.38 -10.84
N LYS A 10 13.58 0.34 -11.21
CA LYS A 10 13.10 -0.23 -12.49
C LYS A 10 12.45 0.88 -13.33
N PRO A 11 12.37 0.73 -14.66
CA PRO A 11 11.62 1.65 -15.50
C PRO A 11 10.16 1.78 -15.06
N LEU A 12 9.59 2.97 -15.25
CA LEU A 12 8.16 3.22 -15.00
C LEU A 12 7.32 2.44 -16.02
N PRO A 13 6.24 1.77 -15.61
CA PRO A 13 5.26 1.19 -16.55
C PRO A 13 4.65 2.26 -17.45
N THR A 14 4.38 1.92 -18.72
CA THR A 14 3.87 2.87 -19.74
C THR A 14 2.59 3.58 -19.30
N ASP A 15 1.71 2.89 -18.57
CA ASP A 15 0.37 3.38 -18.21
C ASP A 15 0.31 4.06 -16.83
N ASP A 16 1.44 4.20 -16.13
CA ASP A 16 1.47 4.78 -14.79
C ASP A 16 1.65 6.32 -14.84
N PRO A 17 0.67 7.10 -14.35
CA PRO A 17 0.81 8.55 -14.29
C PRO A 17 1.86 8.94 -13.25
N LYS A 18 2.75 9.87 -13.62
CA LYS A 18 3.86 10.34 -12.77
C LYS A 18 3.41 11.05 -11.49
N GLN A 19 2.21 11.64 -11.48
CA GLN A 19 1.69 12.39 -10.34
C GLN A 19 0.18 12.23 -10.21
N ARG A 20 -0.30 12.17 -8.97
CA ARG A 20 -1.73 12.24 -8.61
C ARG A 20 -1.90 13.15 -7.40
N GLN A 21 -2.77 14.14 -7.51
CA GLN A 21 -3.10 15.07 -6.43
C GLN A 21 -4.58 15.45 -6.54
N PRO A 22 -5.48 14.76 -5.80
CA PRO A 22 -6.90 15.06 -5.86
C PRO A 22 -7.23 16.39 -5.17
N ASP A 23 -8.09 17.19 -5.79
CA ASP A 23 -8.77 18.30 -5.12
C ASP A 23 -9.90 17.74 -4.24
N ILE A 24 -9.86 18.08 -2.95
CA ILE A 24 -10.80 17.62 -1.92
C ILE A 24 -11.76 18.72 -1.45
N THR A 25 -11.81 19.87 -2.13
CA THR A 25 -12.64 21.03 -1.77
C THR A 25 -14.10 20.65 -1.58
N LYS A 26 -14.66 19.85 -2.49
CA LYS A 26 -16.06 19.41 -2.43
C LYS A 26 -16.36 18.56 -1.19
N ALA A 27 -15.45 17.67 -0.81
CA ALA A 27 -15.63 16.83 0.39
C ALA A 27 -15.56 17.66 1.68
N LYS A 28 -14.67 18.66 1.73
CA LYS A 28 -14.60 19.61 2.85
C LYS A 28 -15.88 20.42 2.99
N GLN A 29 -16.39 20.97 1.88
CA GLN A 29 -17.55 21.86 1.89
C GLN A 29 -18.86 21.12 2.21
N LEU A 30 -19.07 19.95 1.59
CA LEU A 30 -20.35 19.24 1.71
C LEU A 30 -20.41 18.31 2.92
N LEU A 31 -19.27 17.75 3.32
CA LEU A 31 -19.22 16.70 4.35
C LEU A 31 -18.45 17.13 5.61
N GLY A 32 -17.80 18.30 5.60
CA GLY A 32 -16.83 18.66 6.64
C GLY A 32 -15.64 17.70 6.68
N TRP A 33 -15.44 16.90 5.63
CA TRP A 33 -14.49 15.81 5.64
C TRP A 33 -13.10 16.26 5.16
N GLN A 34 -12.07 15.77 5.85
CA GLN A 34 -10.68 15.86 5.40
C GLN A 34 -9.85 14.72 6.01
N PRO A 35 -8.69 14.38 5.42
CA PRO A 35 -7.76 13.42 6.02
C PRO A 35 -7.30 13.91 7.40
N THR A 36 -7.38 13.04 8.40
CA THR A 36 -6.94 13.31 9.79
C THR A 36 -5.61 12.63 10.12
N VAL A 37 -5.19 11.67 9.30
CA VAL A 37 -3.94 10.92 9.47
C VAL A 37 -2.95 11.38 8.42
N ASN A 38 -1.76 11.82 8.84
CA ASN A 38 -0.71 12.22 7.90
C ASN A 38 0.00 10.98 7.31
N ARG A 39 0.83 11.21 6.29
CA ARG A 39 1.53 10.14 5.57
C ARG A 39 2.44 9.29 6.47
N ALA A 40 3.18 9.91 7.38
CA ALA A 40 4.13 9.19 8.22
C ALA A 40 3.41 8.27 9.21
N ASP A 41 2.35 8.79 9.83
CA ASP A 41 1.55 8.03 10.80
C ASP A 41 0.80 6.89 10.12
N GLY A 42 0.19 7.16 8.95
CA GLY A 42 -0.47 6.12 8.16
C GLY A 42 0.48 4.97 7.81
N LEU A 43 1.68 5.30 7.31
CA LEU A 43 2.70 4.28 6.99
C LEU A 43 3.15 3.50 8.23
N LYS A 44 3.29 4.15 9.38
CA LYS A 44 3.65 3.48 10.64
C LYS A 44 2.57 2.47 11.06
N ILE A 45 1.29 2.87 11.05
CA ILE A 45 0.16 1.99 11.40
C ILE A 45 0.13 0.78 10.46
N THR A 46 0.28 1.01 9.15
CA THR A 46 0.32 -0.08 8.17
C THR A 46 1.50 -1.03 8.41
N TYR A 47 2.69 -0.50 8.69
CA TYR A 47 3.87 -1.32 8.98
C TYR A 47 3.68 -2.19 10.22
N GLU A 48 3.20 -1.61 11.33
CA GLU A 48 2.98 -2.36 12.57
C GLU A 48 1.92 -3.45 12.40
N TYR A 49 0.86 -3.20 11.64
CA TYR A 49 -0.13 -4.22 11.29
C TYR A 49 0.54 -5.42 10.62
N PHE A 50 1.25 -5.22 9.50
CA PHE A 50 1.89 -6.34 8.78
C PHE A 50 2.99 -7.03 9.58
N LYS A 51 3.71 -6.28 10.42
CA LYS A 51 4.74 -6.83 11.31
C LYS A 51 4.14 -7.76 12.37
N SER A 52 2.90 -7.50 12.80
CA SER A 52 2.21 -8.31 13.81
C SER A 52 1.56 -9.58 13.25
N LEU A 53 1.47 -9.72 11.92
CA LEU A 53 0.81 -10.87 11.31
C LEU A 53 1.65 -12.16 11.48
N PRO A 54 1.00 -13.31 11.71
CA PRO A 54 1.63 -14.61 11.56
C PRO A 54 2.14 -14.83 10.13
N GLN A 55 3.17 -15.68 9.99
CA GLN A 55 3.79 -15.93 8.69
C GLN A 55 2.80 -16.49 7.67
N GLU A 56 1.91 -17.38 8.11
CA GLU A 56 0.87 -17.99 7.27
C GLU A 56 -0.10 -16.96 6.67
N GLU A 57 -0.46 -15.92 7.42
CA GLU A 57 -1.34 -14.86 6.92
C GLU A 57 -0.57 -13.86 6.04
N LEU A 58 0.69 -13.55 6.36
CA LEU A 58 1.51 -12.62 5.57
C LEU A 58 1.75 -13.14 4.14
N TYR A 59 1.89 -14.46 3.97
CA TYR A 59 2.16 -15.09 2.66
C TYR A 59 0.93 -15.77 2.05
N LYS A 60 -0.27 -15.50 2.58
CA LYS A 60 -1.52 -16.07 2.08
C LYS A 60 -1.85 -15.50 0.71
N LEU A 61 -1.68 -16.31 -0.34
CA LEU A 61 -2.09 -15.95 -1.68
C LEU A 61 -3.62 -16.02 -1.80
N PRO A 62 -4.28 -15.03 -2.45
CA PRO A 62 -5.67 -15.17 -2.83
C PRO A 62 -5.85 -16.42 -3.70
N LYS A 63 -7.02 -17.08 -3.59
CA LYS A 63 -7.33 -18.30 -4.34
C LYS A 63 -7.13 -18.15 -5.85
N GLU A 64 -7.33 -16.94 -6.35
CA GLU A 64 -7.17 -16.54 -7.76
C GLU A 64 -5.72 -16.62 -8.27
N PHE A 65 -4.75 -16.53 -7.35
CA PHE A 65 -3.30 -16.62 -7.65
C PHE A 65 -2.67 -17.92 -7.16
N ALA A 66 -3.43 -18.78 -6.47
CA ALA A 66 -2.99 -20.12 -6.16
C ALA A 66 -2.90 -20.90 -7.46
N LYS A 67 -1.68 -21.24 -7.89
CA LYS A 67 -1.46 -22.04 -9.10
C LYS A 67 -2.36 -23.28 -9.06
N PRO A 68 -3.08 -23.64 -10.14
CA PRO A 68 -3.67 -24.97 -10.21
C PRO A 68 -2.52 -25.97 -10.05
N LEU A 69 -2.69 -26.94 -9.14
CA LEU A 69 -1.80 -28.09 -9.06
C LEU A 69 -1.78 -28.72 -10.45
N LYS A 70 -0.67 -28.53 -11.17
CA LYS A 70 -0.43 -29.26 -12.41
C LYS A 70 -0.13 -30.69 -11.99
N ASN A 71 -1.03 -31.62 -12.37
CA ASN A 71 -0.72 -33.04 -12.45
C ASN A 71 0.28 -33.28 -13.58
#